data_AF-A0A534B5A9-F1
#
_entry.id   AF-A0A534B5A9-F1
#
_cell.length_a   1.000
_cell.length_b   1.000
_cell.length_c   1.000
_cell.angle_alpha   90.00
_cell.angle_beta   90.00
_cell.angle_gamma   90.00
#
_symmetry.space_group_name_H-M   'P 1'
#
loop_
_entity.id
_entity.type
_entity.pdbx_description
1 polymer ?
#
loop_
_entity_poly.entity_id
_entity_poly.type
_entity_poly.pdbx_seq_one_letter_code
_entity_poly.pdbx_strand_id
1 'polypeptide(L)'
;LHHGLAARLDPGPAVDGNGYEEANYGGARLPPDWRSAIACAKDSAFLRDALGNTLHRAFIAIKESELLRVTSTVTELDYRLYLELI
;
A
#
# COMPACT_ATOMS: atom_id res chain seq x y z
N LEU A 1 -4.42 11.89 -11.28
CA LEU A 1 -5.29 12.42 -12.37
C LEU A 1 -4.49 12.96 -13.55
N HIS A 2 -3.55 13.91 -13.35
CA HIS A 2 -2.77 14.51 -14.45
C HIS A 2 -2.09 13.48 -15.39
N HIS A 3 -1.34 12.52 -14.86
CA HIS A 3 -0.63 11.52 -15.68
C HIS A 3 -1.57 10.70 -16.57
N GLY A 4 -2.66 10.17 -16.01
CA GLY A 4 -3.65 9.40 -16.76
C GLY A 4 -4.37 10.21 -17.83
N LEU A 5 -4.73 11.48 -17.53
CA LEU A 5 -5.36 12.37 -18.51
C LEU A 5 -4.41 12.77 -19.64
N ALA A 6 -3.17 13.12 -19.30
CA ALA A 6 -2.15 13.52 -20.26
C ALA A 6 -1.76 12.36 -21.19
N ALA A 7 -1.61 11.16 -20.64
CA ALA A 7 -1.30 9.95 -21.40
C ALA A 7 -2.53 9.23 -21.97
N ARG A 8 -3.75 9.72 -21.68
CA ARG A 8 -5.02 9.11 -22.08
C ARG A 8 -5.08 7.61 -21.77
N LEU A 9 -4.68 7.24 -20.55
CA LEU A 9 -4.65 5.85 -20.12
C LEU A 9 -6.07 5.30 -19.99
N ASP A 10 -6.29 4.08 -20.48
CA ASP A 10 -7.52 3.34 -20.29
C ASP A 10 -7.56 2.77 -18.86
N PRO A 11 -8.55 3.15 -18.03
CA PRO A 11 -8.71 2.57 -16.69
C PRO A 11 -9.26 1.14 -16.72
N GLY A 12 -9.68 0.64 -17.88
CA GLY A 12 -10.40 -0.62 -18.04
C GLY A 12 -11.91 -0.47 -17.82
N PRO A 13 -12.67 -1.57 -17.92
CA PRO A 13 -14.10 -1.57 -17.71
C PRO A 13 -14.46 -1.20 -16.26
N ALA A 14 -15.61 -0.54 -16.10
CA ALA A 14 -16.17 -0.29 -14.78
C ALA A 14 -16.58 -1.61 -14.12
N VAL A 15 -16.51 -1.63 -12.80
CA VAL A 15 -17.04 -2.75 -12.00
C VAL A 15 -18.52 -2.53 -11.82
N ASP A 16 -19.32 -3.53 -12.14
CA ASP A 16 -20.77 -3.55 -11.92
C ASP A 16 -21.10 -4.38 -10.67
N GLY A 17 -21.96 -3.86 -9.78
CA GLY A 17 -22.40 -4.61 -8.60
C GLY A 17 -21.46 -4.51 -7.38
N ASN A 18 -21.29 -5.63 -6.64
CA ASN A 18 -20.52 -5.67 -5.39
C ASN A 18 -19.09 -6.16 -5.61
N GLY A 19 -18.12 -5.25 -5.44
CA GLY A 19 -16.70 -5.57 -5.57
C GLY A 19 -16.18 -6.66 -4.62
N TYR A 20 -16.78 -6.86 -3.45
CA TYR A 20 -16.34 -7.94 -2.56
C TYR A 20 -16.73 -9.35 -3.04
N GLU A 21 -17.74 -9.44 -3.93
CA GLU A 21 -18.25 -10.71 -4.47
C GLU A 21 -17.54 -11.11 -5.78
N GLU A 22 -16.93 -10.16 -6.48
CA GLU A 22 -16.08 -10.46 -7.64
C GLU A 22 -14.70 -10.94 -7.18
N ALA A 23 -14.59 -12.27 -6.96
CA ALA A 23 -13.37 -12.94 -6.51
C ALA A 23 -12.15 -12.75 -7.45
N ASN A 24 -12.37 -12.31 -8.68
CA ASN A 24 -11.35 -12.11 -9.71
C ASN A 24 -11.48 -10.74 -10.36
N TYR A 25 -11.14 -9.69 -9.63
CA TYR A 25 -10.67 -8.47 -10.28
C TYR A 25 -9.51 -8.83 -11.21
N GLY A 26 -9.71 -8.73 -12.53
CA GLY A 26 -8.62 -8.84 -13.51
C GLY A 26 -7.58 -7.71 -13.44
N GLY A 27 -7.67 -6.84 -12.42
CA GLY A 27 -6.72 -5.78 -12.14
C GLY A 27 -5.60 -6.21 -11.18
N ALA A 28 -4.51 -5.44 -11.17
CA ALA A 28 -3.42 -5.64 -10.22
C ALA A 28 -3.95 -5.54 -8.78
N ARG A 29 -3.71 -6.59 -7.97
CA ARG A 29 -4.13 -6.63 -6.57
C ARG A 29 -3.40 -5.53 -5.80
N LEU A 30 -4.14 -4.72 -5.04
CA LEU A 30 -3.54 -3.75 -4.14
C LEU A 30 -2.62 -4.47 -3.14
N PRO A 31 -1.50 -3.84 -2.73
CA PRO A 31 -0.67 -4.39 -1.67
C PRO A 31 -1.52 -4.67 -0.43
N PRO A 32 -1.51 -5.90 0.11
CA PRO A 32 -2.44 -6.30 1.17
C PRO A 32 -2.07 -5.74 2.55
N ASP A 33 -0.86 -5.18 2.70
CA ASP A 33 -0.34 -4.72 3.97
C ASP A 33 0.60 -3.51 3.78
N TRP A 34 0.91 -2.85 4.89
CA TRP A 34 1.70 -1.63 4.85
C TRP A 34 3.13 -1.84 4.38
N ARG A 35 3.77 -2.98 4.72
CA ARG A 35 5.13 -3.29 4.29
C ARG A 35 5.19 -3.51 2.78
N SER A 36 4.27 -4.29 2.23
CA SER A 36 4.20 -4.50 0.77
C SER A 36 3.84 -3.21 0.02
N ALA A 37 3.01 -2.34 0.59
CA ALA A 37 2.73 -1.02 0.04
C ALA A 37 3.97 -0.11 -0.01
N ILE A 38 4.79 -0.09 1.05
CA ILE A 38 6.05 0.67 1.08
C ILE A 38 7.02 0.14 0.03
N ALA A 39 7.15 -1.19 -0.11
CA ALA A 39 8.00 -1.81 -1.12
C ALA A 39 7.55 -1.43 -2.55
N CYS A 40 6.26 -1.56 -2.84
CA CYS A 40 5.69 -1.14 -4.12
C CYS A 40 5.92 0.35 -4.40
N ALA A 41 5.76 1.21 -3.37
CA ALA A 41 5.98 2.64 -3.52
C ALA A 41 7.46 3.01 -3.76
N LYS A 42 8.40 2.25 -3.17
CA LYS A 42 9.84 2.42 -3.35
C LYS A 42 10.26 2.15 -4.80
N ASP A 43 9.69 1.11 -5.41
CA ASP A 43 9.99 0.70 -6.78
C ASP A 43 9.18 1.45 -7.85
N SER A 44 8.18 2.23 -7.43
CA SER A 44 7.29 2.96 -8.34
C SER A 44 8.00 4.15 -9.02
N ALA A 45 8.26 4.02 -10.32
CA ALA A 45 8.72 5.12 -11.17
C ALA A 45 7.70 6.27 -11.19
N PHE A 46 6.41 5.95 -11.28
CA PHE A 46 5.33 6.93 -11.25
C PHE A 46 5.38 7.82 -10.00
N LEU A 47 5.50 7.22 -8.81
CA LEU A 47 5.57 8.00 -7.56
C LEU A 47 6.85 8.82 -7.47
N ARG A 48 7.98 8.27 -7.94
CA ARG A 48 9.25 9.00 -7.98
C ARG A 48 9.17 10.24 -8.87
N ASP A 49 8.53 10.14 -10.03
CA ASP A 49 8.36 11.26 -10.96
C ASP A 49 7.32 12.27 -10.42
N ALA A 50 6.24 11.79 -9.81
CA ALA A 50 5.18 12.65 -9.27
C ALA A 50 5.62 13.46 -8.04
N LEU A 51 6.41 12.86 -7.14
CA LEU A 51 6.90 13.50 -5.92
C LEU A 51 8.25 14.22 -6.13
N GLY A 52 8.99 13.85 -7.17
CA GLY A 52 10.39 14.20 -7.33
C GLY A 52 11.32 13.36 -6.45
N ASN A 53 12.58 13.20 -6.90
CA ASN A 53 13.55 12.27 -6.32
C ASN A 53 13.81 12.50 -4.81
N THR A 54 13.95 13.75 -4.38
CA THR A 54 14.27 14.09 -2.98
C THR A 54 13.12 13.71 -2.05
N LEU A 55 11.90 14.13 -2.39
CA LEU A 55 10.73 13.87 -1.56
C LEU A 55 10.37 12.38 -1.56
N HIS A 56 10.44 11.71 -2.72
CA HIS A 56 10.22 10.26 -2.82
C HIS A 56 11.16 9.50 -1.89
N ARG A 57 12.47 9.76 -1.95
CA ARG A 57 13.45 9.10 -1.07
C ARG A 57 13.19 9.37 0.42
N ALA A 58 12.93 10.63 0.79
CA ALA A 58 12.67 11.00 2.17
C ALA A 58 11.38 10.35 2.71
N PHE A 59 10.31 10.37 1.91
CA PHE A 59 9.03 9.76 2.26
C PHE A 59 9.16 8.26 2.50
N ILE A 60 9.83 7.53 1.60
CA ILE A 60 10.04 6.07 1.76
C ILE A 60 10.83 5.78 3.03
N ALA A 61 11.93 6.51 3.30
CA ALA A 61 12.74 6.31 4.50
C ALA A 61 11.95 6.55 5.79
N ILE A 62 11.10 7.59 5.83
CA ILE A 62 10.22 7.86 6.96
C ILE A 62 9.25 6.70 7.16
N LYS A 63 8.60 6.21 6.09
CA LYS A 63 7.62 5.12 6.19
C LYS A 63 8.27 3.80 6.61
N GLU A 64 9.47 3.50 6.13
CA GLU A 64 10.25 2.33 6.61
C GLU A 64 10.57 2.46 8.11
N SER A 65 10.95 3.65 8.58
CA SER A 65 11.20 3.89 10.02
C SER A 65 9.94 3.79 10.86
N GLU A 66 8.80 4.28 10.38
CA GLU A 66 7.51 4.15 11.07
C GLU A 66 7.07 2.70 11.15
N LEU A 67 7.21 1.94 10.06
CA LEU A 67 6.90 0.51 10.03
C LEU A 67 7.70 -0.24 11.09
N LEU A 68 9.02 0.00 11.16
CA LEU A 68 9.88 -0.63 12.17
C LEU A 68 9.37 -0.38 13.59
N ARG A 69 9.02 0.87 13.92
CA ARG A 69 8.48 1.24 15.24
C ARG A 69 7.15 0.53 15.57
N VAL A 70 6.26 0.43 14.58
CA VAL A 70 4.97 -0.26 14.78
C VAL A 70 5.19 -1.75 14.96
N THR A 71 5.98 -2.38 14.10
CA THR A 71 6.24 -3.83 14.16
C THR A 71 7.04 -4.25 15.38
N SER A 72 7.78 -3.34 16.02
CA SER A 72 8.49 -3.63 17.28
C SER A 72 7.61 -3.54 18.52
N THR A 73 6.33 -3.18 18.37
CA THR A 73 5.40 -2.99 19.51
C THR A 73 4.53 -4.23 19.67
N VAL A 74 4.58 -4.85 20.85
CA VAL A 74 3.68 -5.96 21.22
C VAL A 74 2.29 -5.38 21.48
N THR A 75 1.27 -5.93 20.81
CA THR A 75 -0.10 -5.39 20.93
C THR A 75 -0.82 -5.96 22.15
N GLU A 76 -1.84 -5.25 22.64
CA GLU A 76 -2.72 -5.78 23.70
C GLU A 76 -3.36 -7.12 23.31
N LEU A 77 -3.70 -7.30 22.03
CA LEU A 77 -4.23 -8.55 21.51
C LEU A 77 -3.23 -9.71 21.66
N ASP A 78 -1.94 -9.47 21.43
CA ASP A 78 -0.91 -10.49 21.63
C ASP A 78 -0.84 -10.93 23.09
N TYR A 79 -0.94 -9.99 24.04
CA TYR A 79 -1.03 -10.34 25.47
C TYR A 79 -2.27 -11.18 25.79
N ARG A 80 -3.44 -10.80 25.27
CA ARG A 80 -4.68 -11.55 25.51
C ARG A 80 -4.65 -12.96 24.92
N LEU A 81 -4.06 -13.13 23.74
CA LEU A 81 -4.00 -14.42 23.06
C LEU A 81 -2.96 -15.37 23.66
N TYR A 82 -1.82 -14.84 24.10
CA TYR A 82 -0.67 -15.67 24.50
C TYR A 82 -0.33 -15.63 25.98
N LEU A 83 -0.85 -14.67 26.76
CA LEU A 83 -0.53 -14.50 28.18
C LEU A 83 -1.74 -14.67 29.12
N GLU A 84 -2.96 -14.32 28.69
CA GLU A 84 -4.18 -14.42 29.50
C GLU A 84 -5.00 -15.70 29.26
N LEU A 85 -4.57 -16.57 28.34
CA LEU A 85 -5.27 -17.81 28.01
C LEU A 85 -4.96 -18.97 29.00
N ILE A 86 -4.60 -18.64 30.24
CA ILE A 86 -4.43 -19.55 31.39
C ILE A 86 -5.34 -19.07 32.51
#